data_AF-A0A3P7JXV8-F1
#
_entry.id   AF-A0A3P7JXV8-F1
#
_cell.length_a   1.000
_cell.length_b   1.000
_cell.length_c   1.000
_cell.angle_alpha   90.00
_cell.angle_beta   90.00
_cell.angle_gamma   90.00
#
_symmetry.space_group_name_H-M   'P 1'
#
loop_
_entity.id
_entity.type
_entity.pdbx_description
1 polymer ?
#
loop_
_entity_poly.entity_id
_entity_poly.type
_entity_poly.pdbx_seq_one_letter_code
_entity_poly.pdbx_strand_id
1 'polypeptide(L)'
;ELFELLDEEKLKNVPLLVYANKQDLVTAAKANEIAEGLQLLSIRDRSWQIQACSAVTGEGWNGLDLEEFTATTEVEIDNGAQQLYAI
;
A
#
# COMPACT_ATOMS: atom_id res chain seq x y z
N GLU A 1 2.34 -8.45 10.68
CA GLU A 1 1.15 -8.16 9.86
C GLU A 1 1.41 -8.22 8.36
N LEU A 2 2.04 -7.24 7.69
CA LEU A 2 2.20 -7.29 6.21
C LEU A 2 2.90 -8.57 5.72
N PHE A 3 4.08 -8.91 6.24
CA PHE A 3 4.81 -10.12 5.81
C PHE A 3 4.07 -11.42 6.14
N GLU A 4 3.36 -11.46 7.26
CA GLU A 4 2.55 -12.64 7.64
C GLU A 4 1.40 -12.85 6.66
N LEU A 5 0.77 -11.78 6.19
CA LEU A 5 -0.24 -11.83 5.13
C LEU A 5 0.39 -12.32 3.82
N LEU A 6 1.54 -11.77 3.43
CA LEU A 6 2.23 -12.13 2.18
C LEU A 6 2.76 -13.57 2.15
N ASP A 7 3.00 -14.17 3.32
CA ASP A 7 3.43 -15.57 3.50
C ASP A 7 2.29 -16.58 3.30
N GLU A 8 1.02 -16.14 3.25
CA GLU A 8 -0.09 -17.03 2.94
C GLU A 8 0.06 -17.65 1.54
N GLU A 9 -0.13 -18.97 1.42
CA GLU A 9 0.06 -19.69 0.14
C GLU A 9 -0.78 -19.11 -1.00
N LYS A 10 -1.98 -18.61 -0.68
CA LYS A 10 -2.91 -17.99 -1.65
C LYS A 10 -2.35 -16.70 -2.27
N LEU A 11 -1.40 -16.05 -1.60
CA LEU A 11 -0.78 -14.80 -2.03
C LEU A 11 0.63 -15.00 -2.59
N LYS A 12 1.13 -16.23 -2.66
CA LYS A 12 2.48 -16.50 -3.17
C LYS A 12 2.60 -16.07 -4.65
N ASN A 13 3.64 -15.29 -4.96
CA ASN A 13 3.87 -14.68 -6.28
C ASN A 13 2.78 -13.71 -6.76
N VAL A 14 1.82 -13.34 -5.91
CA VAL A 14 0.79 -12.37 -6.26
C VAL A 14 1.38 -10.96 -6.14
N PRO A 15 1.26 -10.11 -7.19
CA PRO A 15 1.67 -8.71 -7.12
C PRO A 15 0.99 -7.94 -5.98
N LEU A 16 1.75 -7.08 -5.29
CA LEU A 16 1.26 -6.27 -4.16
C LEU A 16 0.97 -4.83 -4.59
N LEU A 17 -0.26 -4.37 -4.39
CA LEU A 17 -0.60 -2.95 -4.53
C LEU A 17 -0.79 -2.31 -3.15
N VAL A 18 -0.04 -1.24 -2.89
CA VAL A 18 -0.13 -0.44 -1.68
C VAL A 18 -0.84 0.87 -2.00
N TYR A 19 -2.02 1.10 -1.42
CA TYR A 19 -2.68 2.39 -1.50
C TYR A 19 -2.14 3.32 -0.41
N ALA A 20 -1.44 4.36 -0.85
CA ALA A 20 -1.00 5.46 -0.01
C ALA A 20 -2.15 6.47 0.10
N ASN A 21 -3.03 6.25 1.09
CA ASN A 21 -4.21 7.09 1.31
C ASN A 21 -3.83 8.41 2.00
N LYS A 22 -4.75 9.38 2.00
CA LYS A 22 -4.63 10.72 2.62
C LYS A 22 -3.59 11.64 1.95
N GLN A 23 -3.33 11.45 0.66
CA GLN A 23 -2.38 12.29 -0.10
C GLN A 23 -2.88 13.74 -0.33
N ASP A 24 -4.10 14.04 0.08
CA ASP A 24 -4.63 15.41 0.20
C ASP A 24 -4.01 16.22 1.36
N LEU A 25 -3.39 15.55 2.33
CA LEU A 25 -2.75 16.21 3.47
C LEU A 25 -1.35 16.73 3.11
N VAL A 26 -1.02 17.95 3.53
CA VAL A 26 0.35 18.50 3.41
C VAL A 26 1.39 17.65 4.15
N THR A 27 0.93 16.94 5.18
CA THR A 27 1.72 16.03 6.00
C THR A 27 1.81 14.60 5.47
N ALA A 28 1.28 14.34 4.27
CA ALA A 28 1.27 13.00 3.71
C ALA A 28 2.70 12.48 3.51
N ALA A 29 2.89 11.19 3.80
CA ALA A 29 4.14 10.52 3.56
C ALA A 29 4.40 10.35 2.06
N LYS A 30 5.67 10.47 1.67
CA LYS A 30 6.12 10.21 0.30
C LYS A 30 6.24 8.70 0.05
N ALA A 31 6.18 8.31 -1.22
CA ALA A 31 6.29 6.91 -1.62
C ALA A 31 7.57 6.22 -1.10
N ASN A 32 8.71 6.92 -1.03
CA ASN A 32 9.95 6.36 -0.49
C ASN A 32 9.85 6.07 1.01
N GLU A 33 9.21 6.94 1.78
CA GLU A 33 9.02 6.76 3.23
C GLU A 33 8.09 5.57 3.52
N ILE A 34 7.06 5.39 2.68
CA ILE A 34 6.15 4.25 2.75
C ILE A 34 6.89 2.95 2.38
N ALA A 35 7.68 2.96 1.31
CA ALA A 35 8.46 1.80 0.88
C ALA A 35 9.47 1.35 1.96
N GLU A 36 10.10 2.30 2.65
CA GLU A 36 11.00 2.04 3.78
C GLU A 36 10.22 1.53 5.01
N GLY A 37 9.13 2.19 5.39
CA GLY A 37 8.33 1.83 6.56
C GLY A 37 7.70 0.44 6.47
N LEU A 38 7.28 0.03 5.26
CA LEU A 38 6.74 -1.31 4.99
C LEU A 38 7.80 -2.33 4.56
N GLN A 39 9.07 -1.91 4.45
CA GLN A 39 10.18 -2.74 3.98
C GLN A 39 9.91 -3.40 2.61
N LEU A 40 9.21 -2.71 1.70
CA LEU A 40 8.86 -3.25 0.38
C LEU A 40 10.10 -3.60 -0.44
N LEU A 41 11.21 -2.88 -0.23
CA LEU A 41 12.50 -3.15 -0.86
C LEU A 41 13.09 -4.51 -0.47
N SER A 42 12.63 -5.15 0.60
CA SER A 42 13.06 -6.49 1.01
C SER A 42 12.27 -7.59 0.29
N ILE A 43 11.12 -7.25 -0.31
CA ILE A 43 10.30 -8.18 -1.09
C ILE A 43 10.98 -8.44 -2.44
N ARG A 44 11.19 -9.72 -2.76
CA ARG A 44 11.93 -10.17 -3.96
C ARG A 44 11.17 -11.22 -4.79
N ASP A 45 10.15 -11.82 -4.21
CA ASP A 45 9.35 -12.91 -4.78
C ASP A 45 8.16 -12.43 -5.62
N ARG A 46 7.88 -11.13 -5.63
CA ARG A 46 6.77 -10.50 -6.35
C ARG A 46 7.08 -9.04 -6.70
N SER A 47 6.34 -8.51 -7.67
CA SER A 47 6.29 -7.07 -7.92
C SER A 47 5.44 -6.36 -6.88
N TRP A 48 5.74 -5.09 -6.65
CA TRP A 48 4.92 -4.22 -5.82
C TRP A 48 4.83 -2.81 -6.43
N GLN A 49 3.74 -2.11 -6.12
CA GLN A 49 3.51 -0.73 -6.52
C GLN A 49 2.88 0.06 -5.37
N ILE A 50 3.23 1.35 -5.27
CA ILE A 50 2.55 2.29 -4.38
C ILE A 50 1.69 3.22 -5.24
N GLN A 51 0.41 3.32 -4.92
CA GLN A 51 -0.54 4.20 -5.56
C GLN A 51 -0.99 5.28 -4.58
N ALA A 52 -0.71 6.54 -4.90
CA ALA A 52 -1.27 7.67 -4.18
C ALA A 52 -2.79 7.74 -4.38
N CYS A 53 -3.55 7.86 -3.30
CA CYS A 53 -4.98 8.10 -3.34
C CYS A 53 -5.46 9.00 -2.20
N SER A 54 -6.67 9.50 -2.34
CA SER A 54 -7.41 10.15 -1.26
C SER A 54 -8.85 9.65 -1.27
N ALA A 55 -9.22 8.93 -0.23
CA ALA A 55 -10.59 8.48 -0.04
C ALA A 55 -11.59 9.65 0.12
N VAL A 56 -11.11 10.85 0.52
CA VAL A 56 -11.93 12.05 0.72
C VAL A 56 -12.23 12.75 -0.61
N THR A 57 -11.21 12.91 -1.46
CA THR A 57 -11.38 13.58 -2.76
C THR A 57 -11.80 12.60 -3.87
N GLY A 58 -11.62 11.29 -3.65
CA GLY A 58 -11.81 10.25 -4.66
C GLY A 58 -10.67 10.18 -5.69
N GLU A 59 -9.58 10.94 -5.50
CA GLU A 59 -8.41 10.91 -6.37
C GLU A 59 -7.61 9.62 -6.17
N GLY A 60 -7.03 9.10 -7.26
CA GLY A 60 -6.20 7.88 -7.22
C GLY A 60 -6.97 6.56 -7.05
N TRP A 61 -8.30 6.62 -6.91
CA TRP A 61 -9.19 5.45 -6.88
C TRP A 61 -9.67 5.00 -8.27
N ASN A 62 -9.63 5.91 -9.26
CA ASN A 62 -10.39 5.80 -10.51
C ASN A 62 -9.73 4.97 -11.62
N GLY A 63 -9.14 3.82 -11.30
CA GLY A 63 -8.76 2.84 -12.32
C GLY A 63 -7.26 2.70 -12.55
N LEU A 64 -6.53 2.26 -11.52
CA LEU A 64 -5.55 1.24 -11.83
C LEU A 64 -6.33 0.02 -12.34
N ASP A 65 -5.85 -0.60 -13.41
CA ASP A 65 -6.33 -1.90 -13.89
C ASP A 65 -6.07 -2.94 -12.78
N LEU A 66 -6.97 -2.96 -11.79
CA LEU A 66 -6.93 -3.84 -10.61
C LEU A 66 -7.08 -5.32 -10.99
N GLU A 67 -7.32 -5.62 -12.28
CA GLU A 67 -7.37 -6.99 -12.78
C GLU A 67 -6.01 -7.72 -12.67
N GLU A 68 -4.88 -7.01 -12.44
CA GLU A 68 -3.56 -7.65 -12.26
C GLU A 68 -3.08 -7.78 -10.80
N PHE A 69 -3.68 -7.07 -9.84
CA PHE A 69 -3.23 -7.06 -8.43
C PHE A 69 -4.29 -7.64 -7.50
N THR A 70 -4.10 -8.89 -7.05
CA THR A 70 -5.08 -9.60 -6.21
C THR A 70 -4.92 -9.32 -4.71
N ALA A 71 -3.80 -8.72 -4.29
CA ALA A 71 -3.58 -8.29 -2.90
C ALA A 71 -3.47 -6.77 -2.82
N THR A 72 -4.48 -6.15 -2.23
CA THR A 72 -4.53 -4.71 -1.96
C THR A 72 -4.37 -4.49 -0.47
N THR A 73 -3.42 -3.65 -0.08
CA THR A 73 -3.30 -3.17 1.31
C THR A 73 -3.44 -1.66 1.31
N GLU A 74 -4.39 -1.14 2.08
CA GLU A 74 -4.54 0.30 2.29
C GLU A 74 -3.68 0.70 3.48
N VAL A 75 -2.82 1.69 3.33
CA VAL A 75 -2.01 2.18 4.44
C VAL A 75 -2.45 3.59 4.77
N GLU A 76 -3.11 3.73 5.92
CA GLU A 76 -3.45 5.03 6.50
C GLU A 76 -2.30 5.54 7.37
N ILE A 77 -1.76 6.71 7.05
CA ILE A 77 -0.75 7.36 7.88
C ILE A 77 -1.35 8.63 8.46
N ASP A 78 -1.64 8.62 9.76
CA ASP A 78 -1.99 9.81 10.54
C ASP A 78 -0.77 10.25 11.36
N ASN A 79 -0.43 11.54 11.29
CA ASN A 79 0.76 12.11 11.92
C ASN A 79 0.68 12.20 13.47
N GLY A 80 -0.35 11.58 14.08
CA GLY A 80 -0.49 11.41 15.53
C GLY A 80 -0.40 9.95 16.01
N ALA A 81 -0.54 8.97 15.13
CA ALA A 81 -0.39 7.55 15.41
C ALA A 81 -0.09 6.83 14.07
N GLN A 82 1.16 6.43 13.86
CA GLN A 82 1.49 5.51 12.77
C GLN A 82 0.81 4.17 13.06
N GLN A 83 -0.41 3.97 12.58
CA GLN A 83 -1.09 2.69 12.67
C GLN A 83 -1.28 2.14 11.26
N LEU A 84 -0.30 1.33 10.86
CA LEU A 84 -0.28 0.54 9.64
C LEU A 84 -1.36 -0.54 9.78
N TYR A 85 -2.56 -0.32 9.23
CA TYR A 85 -3.60 -1.34 9.16
C TYR A 85 -3.57 -1.96 7.76
N ALA A 86 -3.14 -3.22 7.64
CA ALA A 86 -3.44 -3.98 6.43
C ALA A 86 -4.87 -4.53 6.57
N ILE A 87 -5.75 -4.21 5.61
CA ILE A 87 -7.11 -4.77 5.53
C ILE A 87 -7.12 -6.04 4.68
#